data_AF-A0A950R9M7-F1
#
_entry.id   AF-A0A950R9M7-F1
#
_cell.length_a   1.000
_cell.length_b   1.000
_cell.length_c   1.000
_cell.angle_alpha   90.00
_cell.angle_beta   90.00
_cell.angle_gamma   90.00
#
_symmetry.space_group_name_H-M   'P 1'
#
loop_
_entity.id
_entity.type
_entity.pdbx_description
1 polymer ?
#
loop_
_entity_poly.entity_id
_entity_poly.type
_entity_poly.pdbx_seq_one_letter_code
_entity_poly.pdbx_strand_id
1 'polypeptide(L)'
;MKLSVWARSNGLAYKTAWRMWRDGKLPVPAEQLPTGTVIVHPPAAAPADAVALYARVSSGDQRGDLERQLGRLADHASRERMTVV
;
A
#
# COMPACT_ATOMS: atom_id res chain seq x y z
N MET A 1 5.97 -0.62 14.29
CA MET A 1 6.53 -1.99 14.29
C MET A 1 8.06 -1.95 14.37
N LYS A 2 8.76 -2.98 14.88
CA LYS A 2 10.24 -2.98 14.90
C LYS A 2 10.82 -3.02 13.48
N LEU A 3 11.98 -2.38 13.26
CA LEU A 3 12.67 -2.38 11.96
C LEU A 3 12.93 -3.79 11.40
N SER A 4 13.24 -4.77 12.25
CA SER A 4 13.44 -6.16 11.83
C SER A 4 12.17 -6.83 11.31
N VAL A 5 11.01 -6.50 11.88
CA VAL A 5 9.71 -7.01 11.43
C VAL A 5 9.35 -6.34 10.11
N TRP A 6 9.56 -5.03 9.99
CA TRP A 6 9.31 -4.29 8.76
C TRP A 6 10.22 -4.77 7.62
N ALA A 7 11.49 -5.04 7.90
CA ALA A 7 12.42 -5.60 6.92
C ALA A 7 11.88 -6.93 6.38
N ARG A 8 11.45 -7.83 7.28
CA ARG A 8 10.91 -9.14 6.91
C ARG A 8 9.64 -9.03 6.07
N SER A 9 8.70 -8.14 6.41
CA SER A 9 7.46 -7.97 5.63
C SER A 9 7.70 -7.42 4.23
N ASN A 10 8.82 -6.74 4.01
CA ASN A 10 9.23 -6.21 2.70
C ASN A 10 10.24 -7.11 1.98
N GLY A 11 10.49 -8.34 2.48
CA GLY A 11 11.46 -9.26 1.88
C GLY A 11 12.92 -8.81 2.00
N LEU A 12 13.23 -7.90 2.93
CA LEU A 12 14.57 -7.35 3.14
C LEU A 12 15.27 -8.04 4.31
N ALA A 13 16.59 -8.22 4.17
CA ALA A 13 17.44 -8.56 5.31
C ALA A 13 17.49 -7.38 6.30
N TYR A 14 17.54 -7.67 7.60
CA TYR A 14 17.64 -6.63 8.64
C TYR A 14 18.80 -5.67 8.43
N LYS A 15 19.98 -6.18 8.03
CA LYS A 15 21.17 -5.37 7.76
C LYS A 15 20.94 -4.33 6.66
N THR A 16 20.13 -4.67 5.65
CA THR A 16 19.76 -3.75 4.57
C THR A 16 18.88 -2.62 5.11
N ALA A 17 17.81 -2.96 5.85
CA ALA A 17 16.94 -1.97 6.47
C ALA A 17 17.69 -1.08 7.48
N TRP A 18 18.65 -1.63 8.22
CA TRP A 18 19.48 -0.86 9.15
C TRP A 18 20.39 0.15 8.44
N ARG A 19 20.98 -0.22 7.30
CA ARG A 19 21.73 0.73 6.47
C ARG A 19 20.84 1.84 5.94
N MET A 20 19.64 1.50 5.47
CA MET A 20 18.67 2.51 4.99
C MET A 20 18.30 3.50 6.09
N TRP A 21 18.03 3.04 7.31
CA TRP A 21 17.78 3.93 8.45
C TRP A 21 18.97 4.84 8.74
N ARG A 22 20.16 4.25 8.88
CA ARG A 22 21.38 5.01 9.21
C ARG A 22 21.72 6.06 8.15
N ASP A 23 21.45 5.74 6.88
CA ASP A 23 21.69 6.64 5.75
C ASP A 23 20.52 7.63 5.53
N GLY A 24 19.46 7.58 6.36
CA GLY A 24 18.28 8.46 6.24
C GLY A 24 17.40 8.17 5.02
N LYS A 25 17.53 6.99 4.41
CA LYS A 25 16.87 6.58 3.15
C LYS A 25 15.71 5.61 3.36
N LEU A 26 15.20 5.50 4.58
CA LEU A 26 14.04 4.65 4.84
C LEU A 26 12.81 5.28 4.17
N PRO A 27 12.06 4.54 3.33
CA PRO A 27 10.92 5.08 2.57
C PRO A 27 9.67 5.31 3.42
N VAL A 28 9.76 5.09 4.74
CA VAL A 28 8.66 5.16 5.69
C VAL A 28 9.13 5.90 6.94
N PRO A 29 8.24 6.65 7.62
CA PRO A 29 8.57 7.30 8.88
C PRO A 29 9.06 6.30 9.92
N ALA A 30 10.11 6.67 10.63
CA ALA A 30 10.67 5.86 11.70
C ALA A 30 11.36 6.76 12.74
N GLU A 31 11.46 6.26 13.96
CA GLU A 31 12.16 6.90 15.07
C GLU A 31 13.08 5.90 15.78
N GLN A 32 14.16 6.38 16.36
CA GLN A 32 15.05 5.57 17.19
C GLN A 32 14.85 5.95 18.65
N LEU A 33 14.49 4.95 19.46
CA LEU A 33 14.34 5.11 20.90
C LEU A 33 15.71 5.33 21.56
N PRO A 34 15.76 5.91 22.78
CA PRO A 34 17.00 6.05 23.55
C PRO A 34 17.75 4.73 23.79
N THR A 35 17.04 3.60 23.77
CA THR A 35 17.61 2.25 23.86
C THR A 35 18.29 1.77 22.58
N GLY A 36 18.26 2.56 21.51
CA GLY A 36 18.79 2.23 20.19
C GLY A 36 17.82 1.45 19.29
N THR A 37 16.64 1.08 19.77
CA THR A 37 15.64 0.35 18.97
C THR A 37 14.96 1.26 17.96
N VAL A 38 14.95 0.87 16.68
CA VAL A 38 14.23 1.60 15.62
C VAL A 38 12.80 1.10 15.49
N ILE A 39 11.85 2.03 15.62
CA ILE A 39 10.42 1.84 15.44
C ILE A 39 10.01 2.46 14.10
N VAL A 40 9.36 1.67 13.28
CA VAL A 40 8.86 2.06 11.94
C VAL A 40 7.35 2.25 12.00
N HIS A 41 6.87 3.32 11.38
CA HIS A 41 5.45 3.69 11.27
C HIS A 41 5.04 3.61 9.79
N PRO A 42 4.81 2.39 9.26
CA PRO A 42 4.27 2.27 7.92
C PRO A 42 2.87 2.92 7.85
N PRO A 43 2.44 3.41 6.67
CA PRO A 43 1.06 3.81 6.49
C PRO A 43 0.12 2.66 6.86
N ALA A 44 -1.06 3.00 7.37
CA ALA A 44 -2.08 2.00 7.66
C ALA A 44 -2.31 1.16 6.39
N ALA A 45 -2.21 -0.16 6.51
CA ALA A 45 -2.62 -1.03 5.43
C ALA A 45 -4.08 -0.72 5.10
N ALA A 46 -4.44 -0.79 3.82
CA ALA A 46 -5.84 -0.77 3.43
C ALA A 46 -6.59 -1.82 4.27
N PRO A 47 -7.84 -1.55 4.68
CA PRO A 47 -8.65 -2.53 5.38
C PRO A 47 -8.60 -3.88 4.65
N ALA A 48 -8.54 -4.99 5.38
CA ALA A 48 -8.45 -6.32 4.77
C ALA A 48 -9.60 -6.60 3.78
N ASP A 49 -10.73 -5.92 3.96
CA ASP A 49 -11.94 -6.03 3.15
C ASP A 49 -12.11 -4.89 2.15
N ALA A 50 -11.07 -4.07 1.96
CA ALA A 50 -11.07 -3.02 0.95
C ALA A 50 -10.79 -3.59 -0.45
N VAL A 51 -11.48 -3.05 -1.45
CA VAL A 51 -11.39 -3.50 -2.85
C VAL A 51 -10.91 -2.37 -3.74
N ALA A 52 -10.16 -2.71 -4.79
CA ALA A 52 -9.78 -1.76 -5.83
C ALA A 52 -10.69 -1.96 -7.06
N LEU A 53 -11.08 -0.87 -7.71
CA LEU A 53 -11.79 -0.95 -8.98
C LEU A 53 -10.81 -0.91 -10.15
N TYR A 54 -10.97 -1.84 -11.08
CA TYR A 54 -10.14 -1.93 -12.27
C TYR A 54 -10.99 -2.15 -13.52
N ALA A 55 -10.74 -1.35 -14.55
CA ALA A 55 -11.39 -1.45 -15.85
C ALA A 55 -10.34 -1.36 -16.97
N ARG A 56 -10.60 -2.10 -18.05
CA ARG A 56 -9.74 -2.15 -19.25
C ARG A 56 -10.59 -2.36 -20.50
N VAL A 57 -10.11 -1.84 -21.62
CA VAL A 57 -10.68 -2.09 -22.95
C VAL A 57 -9.65 -2.76 -23.84
N SER A 58 -10.12 -3.59 -24.77
CA SER A 58 -9.25 -4.32 -25.70
C SER A 58 -8.79 -3.47 -26.90
N SER A 59 -9.58 -2.46 -27.28
CA SER A 59 -9.25 -1.52 -28.34
C SER A 59 -9.14 -0.08 -27.82
N GLY A 60 -8.21 0.69 -28.41
CA GLY A 60 -8.05 2.11 -28.12
C GLY A 60 -9.28 2.95 -28.47
N ASP A 61 -10.04 2.55 -29.49
CA ASP A 61 -11.27 3.24 -29.92
C ASP A 61 -12.37 3.20 -28.86
N GLN A 62 -12.28 2.25 -27.92
CA GLN A 62 -13.22 2.08 -26.82
C GLN A 62 -12.76 2.78 -25.54
N ARG A 63 -11.69 3.58 -25.57
CA ARG A 63 -11.15 4.24 -24.37
C ARG A 63 -12.19 5.11 -23.65
N GLY A 64 -13.12 5.72 -24.39
CA GLY A 64 -14.24 6.48 -23.81
C GLY A 64 -15.20 5.63 -22.95
N ASP A 65 -15.17 4.30 -23.09
CA ASP A 65 -16.03 3.39 -22.31
C ASP A 65 -15.46 3.09 -20.91
N LEU A 66 -14.19 3.41 -20.64
CA LEU A 66 -13.54 3.10 -19.36
C LEU A 66 -14.27 3.74 -18.17
N GLU A 67 -14.70 5.00 -18.31
CA GLU A 67 -15.46 5.69 -17.26
C GLU A 67 -16.80 5.00 -16.99
N ARG A 68 -17.49 4.55 -18.05
CA ARG A 68 -18.75 3.80 -17.92
C ARG A 68 -18.55 2.44 -17.25
N GLN A 69 -17.43 1.75 -17.53
CA GLN A 69 -17.10 0.49 -16.86
C GLN A 69 -16.80 0.70 -15.37
N LEU A 70 -15.99 1.73 -15.05
CA LEU A 70 -15.71 2.10 -13.66
C LEU A 70 -16.98 2.48 -12.89
N GLY A 71 -17.90 3.24 -13.51
CA GLY A 71 -19.18 3.60 -12.91
C GLY A 71 -20.01 2.38 -12.53
N ARG A 72 -20.12 1.37 -13.41
CA ARG A 72 -20.85 0.12 -13.12
C ARG A 72 -20.22 -0.67 -11.97
N LEU A 73 -18.89 -0.69 -11.88
CA LEU A 73 -18.18 -1.34 -10.79
C LEU A 73 -18.34 -0.59 -9.46
N ALA A 74 -18.33 0.74 -9.49
CA ALA A 74 -18.58 1.58 -8.33
C ALA A 74 -20.01 1.42 -7.79
N ASP A 75 -21.00 1.35 -8.69
CA ASP A 75 -22.39 1.08 -8.33
C ASP A 75 -22.54 -0.29 -7.66
N HIS A 76 -21.86 -1.31 -8.19
CA HIS A 76 -21.87 -2.65 -7.61
C HIS A 76 -21.22 -2.66 -6.22
N ALA A 77 -20.01 -2.10 -6.09
CA ALA A 77 -19.31 -2.01 -4.81
C ALA A 77 -20.15 -1.26 -3.76
N SER A 78 -20.85 -0.20 -4.16
CA SER A 78 -21.75 0.55 -3.28
C SER A 78 -22.94 -0.28 -2.80
N ARG A 79 -23.55 -1.08 -3.69
CA ARG A 79 -24.67 -1.99 -3.34
C ARG A 79 -24.26 -3.07 -2.36
N GLU A 80 -23.07 -3.65 -2.56
CA GLU A 80 -22.51 -4.69 -1.71
C GLU A 80 -21.82 -4.14 -0.44
N ARG A 81 -21.83 -2.81 -0.23
CA ARG A 81 -21.19 -2.13 0.90
C ARG A 81 -19.69 -2.42 1.01
N MET A 82 -19.03 -2.59 -0.12
CA MET A 82 -17.58 -2.76 -0.20
C MET A 82 -16.89 -1.42 0.00
N THR A 83 -15.78 -1.40 0.74
CA THR A 83 -14.95 -0.20 0.87
C THR A 83 -14.00 -0.12 -0.32
N VAL A 84 -14.19 0.87 -1.19
CA VAL A 84 -13.30 1.09 -2.34
C VAL A 84 -12.11 1.96 -1.93
N VAL A 85 -10.89 1.54 -2.26
CA VAL A 85 -9.62 2.25 -1.98
C VAL A 85 -8.83 2.58 -3.24
#